data_AF-A0A329RHL7-F1
#
_entry.id   AF-A0A329RHL7-F1
#
_cell.length_a   1.000
_cell.length_b   1.000
_cell.length_c   1.000
_cell.angle_alpha   90.00
_cell.angle_beta   90.00
_cell.angle_gamma   90.00
#
_symmetry.space_group_name_H-M   'P 1'
#
loop_
_entity.id
_entity.type
_entity.pdbx_description
1 polymer ?
#
loop_
_entity_poly.entity_id
_entity_poly.type
_entity_poly.pdbx_seq_one_letter_code
_entity_poly.pdbx_strand_id
1 'polypeptide(L)'
;MRSTPGQRYTDQFPVLRTCLHNTLARDETEISGNSAMTLWLSMVGNQSKILRSPTGYRLTVSDNFYTRHTFAKAILAFTDGEMRTIGTVRLNLIDKWNKMEVEESVKGVVELERGGWELVAAVDLAPDWKKKEAEHKKAQKRLPKALRREYEPDTVHAKHAGYIIFKDRKVVVSYSNDLSATPSTRTLSRPSKEAVACCHGLYPIQRWTDDRVLHRKIFMVHTVIAVYNHFMNGIDRVDQLRSHDVARNA
;
A
#
# COMPACT_ATOMS: atom_id res chain seq x y z
N MET A 1 -6.91 -24.29 21.91
CA MET A 1 -6.32 -23.19 21.11
C MET A 1 -7.39 -22.15 20.84
N ARG A 2 -7.09 -20.85 20.98
CA ARG A 2 -8.03 -19.79 20.54
C ARG A 2 -7.96 -19.66 19.01
N SER A 3 -9.11 -19.63 18.34
CA SER A 3 -9.17 -19.39 16.90
C SER A 3 -8.66 -18.00 16.55
N THR A 4 -7.97 -17.87 15.42
CA THR A 4 -7.47 -16.58 14.94
C THR A 4 -8.62 -15.70 14.41
N PRO A 5 -8.43 -14.37 14.30
CA PRO A 5 -9.44 -13.50 13.70
C PRO A 5 -9.86 -13.94 12.29
N GLY A 6 -8.89 -14.34 11.45
CA GLY A 6 -9.18 -14.88 10.11
C GLY A 6 -9.96 -16.19 10.15
N GLN A 7 -9.58 -17.12 11.03
CA GLN A 7 -10.30 -18.39 11.20
C GLN A 7 -11.76 -18.17 11.57
N ARG A 8 -12.04 -17.31 12.56
CA ARG A 8 -13.42 -16.97 12.97
C ARG A 8 -14.25 -16.43 11.81
N TYR A 9 -13.67 -15.58 10.97
CA TYR A 9 -14.35 -15.06 9.79
C TYR A 9 -14.64 -16.16 8.77
N THR A 10 -13.66 -17.02 8.50
CA THR A 10 -13.86 -18.15 7.58
C THR A 10 -14.74 -19.26 8.13
N ASP A 11 -14.99 -19.29 9.45
CA ASP A 11 -16.00 -20.18 10.03
C ASP A 11 -17.42 -19.69 9.76
N GLN A 12 -17.62 -18.37 9.75
CA GLN A 12 -18.87 -17.75 9.31
C GLN A 12 -19.05 -17.81 7.78
N PHE A 13 -17.95 -17.74 7.03
CA PHE A 13 -17.94 -17.81 5.57
C PHE A 13 -17.02 -18.94 5.08
N PRO A 14 -17.44 -20.22 5.19
CA PRO A 14 -16.61 -21.39 4.85
C PRO A 14 -16.03 -21.38 3.44
N VAL A 15 -16.71 -20.71 2.52
CA VAL A 15 -16.31 -20.63 1.11
C VAL A 15 -14.97 -19.90 0.88
N LEU A 16 -14.47 -19.18 1.88
CA LEU A 16 -13.20 -18.45 1.83
C LEU A 16 -12.02 -19.26 2.37
N ARG A 17 -12.27 -20.38 3.08
CA ARG A 17 -11.23 -21.16 3.78
C ARG A 17 -10.09 -21.58 2.85
N THR A 18 -10.42 -22.22 1.74
CA THR A 18 -9.41 -22.73 0.78
C THR A 18 -8.61 -21.60 0.15
N CYS A 19 -9.28 -20.54 -0.30
CA CYS A 19 -8.60 -19.40 -0.92
C CYS A 19 -7.66 -18.71 0.08
N LEU A 20 -8.08 -18.59 1.35
CA LEU A 20 -7.29 -17.93 2.38
C LEU A 20 -6.08 -18.78 2.74
N HIS A 21 -6.29 -20.08 2.95
CA HIS A 21 -5.20 -21.04 3.19
C HIS A 21 -4.15 -20.99 2.07
N ASN A 22 -4.61 -21.08 0.81
CA ASN A 22 -3.71 -21.07 -0.35
C ASN A 22 -2.93 -19.76 -0.45
N THR A 23 -3.56 -18.63 -0.14
CA THR A 23 -2.89 -17.31 -0.16
C THR A 23 -1.83 -17.20 0.92
N LEU A 24 -2.14 -17.59 2.16
CA LEU A 24 -1.20 -17.56 3.28
C LEU A 24 -0.04 -18.55 3.12
N ALA A 25 -0.21 -19.59 2.31
CA ALA A 25 0.84 -20.55 1.99
C ALA A 25 1.82 -20.05 0.90
N ARG A 26 1.54 -18.95 0.20
CA ARG A 26 2.43 -18.42 -0.85
C ARG A 26 3.68 -17.81 -0.21
N ASP A 27 4.85 -18.16 -0.73
CA ASP A 27 6.12 -17.61 -0.23
C ASP A 27 6.21 -16.09 -0.32
N GLU A 28 5.54 -15.51 -1.30
CA GLU A 28 5.47 -14.07 -1.56
C GLU A 28 4.55 -13.30 -0.59
N THR A 29 3.71 -14.01 0.18
CA THR A 29 2.73 -13.42 1.10
C THR A 29 3.26 -13.47 2.53
N GLU A 30 3.82 -12.35 3.00
CA GLU A 30 4.37 -12.22 4.36
C GLU A 30 3.30 -11.83 5.40
N ILE A 31 2.11 -12.46 5.35
CA ILE A 31 1.04 -12.23 6.33
C ILE A 31 0.99 -13.39 7.32
N SER A 32 1.20 -13.08 8.60
CA SER A 32 0.97 -14.04 9.68
C SER A 32 -0.52 -14.38 9.78
N GLY A 33 -0.85 -15.67 9.80
CA GLY A 33 -2.24 -16.15 9.93
C GLY A 33 -2.97 -15.68 11.19
N ASN A 34 -2.23 -15.25 12.22
CA ASN A 34 -2.79 -14.73 13.48
C ASN A 34 -2.97 -13.20 13.47
N SER A 35 -2.54 -12.51 12.41
CA SER A 35 -2.58 -11.06 12.33
C SER A 35 -3.99 -10.54 12.04
N ALA A 36 -4.24 -9.28 12.41
CA ALA A 36 -5.45 -8.57 12.00
C ALA A 36 -5.57 -8.46 10.46
N MET A 37 -4.45 -8.44 9.72
CA MET A 37 -4.45 -8.37 8.26
C MET A 37 -5.12 -9.60 7.63
N THR A 38 -5.05 -10.77 8.26
CA THR A 38 -5.74 -11.98 7.78
C THR A 38 -7.26 -11.82 7.82
N LEU A 39 -7.80 -11.16 8.85
CA LEU A 39 -9.22 -10.83 8.91
C LEU A 39 -9.60 -9.86 7.79
N TRP A 40 -8.82 -8.78 7.62
CA TRP A 40 -9.05 -7.81 6.56
C TRP A 40 -8.99 -8.42 5.16
N LEU A 41 -8.01 -9.29 4.90
CA LEU A 41 -7.91 -10.04 3.65
C LEU A 41 -9.19 -10.85 3.38
N SER A 42 -9.67 -11.55 4.41
CA SER A 42 -10.89 -12.35 4.33
C SER A 42 -12.12 -11.48 4.05
N MET A 43 -12.24 -10.33 4.70
CA MET A 43 -13.34 -9.38 4.48
C MET A 43 -13.31 -8.81 3.05
N VAL A 44 -12.13 -8.41 2.56
CA VAL A 44 -11.95 -7.85 1.22
C VAL A 44 -12.33 -8.87 0.15
N GLY A 45 -11.83 -10.10 0.21
CA GLY A 45 -12.21 -11.10 -0.79
C GLY A 45 -13.63 -11.65 -0.62
N ASN A 46 -14.24 -11.56 0.57
CA ASN A 46 -15.68 -11.81 0.68
C ASN A 46 -16.48 -10.76 -0.09
N GLN A 47 -16.14 -9.48 0.08
CA GLN A 47 -16.76 -8.40 -0.68
C GLN A 47 -16.53 -8.55 -2.18
N SER A 48 -15.33 -8.96 -2.60
CA SER A 48 -15.01 -9.19 -4.02
C SER A 48 -15.79 -10.35 -4.62
N LYS A 49 -16.19 -11.32 -3.79
CA LYS A 49 -17.02 -12.44 -4.21
C LYS A 49 -18.51 -12.05 -4.33
N ILE A 50 -19.02 -11.26 -3.39
CA ILE A 50 -20.43 -10.87 -3.32
C ILE A 50 -20.76 -9.86 -4.40
N LEU A 51 -19.99 -8.78 -4.46
CA LEU A 51 -20.07 -7.82 -5.54
C LEU A 51 -19.13 -8.39 -6.60
N ARG A 52 -19.52 -8.65 -7.85
CA ARG A 52 -18.56 -9.03 -8.90
C ARG A 52 -18.22 -7.84 -9.79
N SER A 53 -16.97 -7.68 -10.20
CA SER A 53 -16.60 -6.62 -11.14
C SER A 53 -16.90 -7.07 -12.57
N PRO A 54 -17.69 -6.32 -13.36
CA PRO A 54 -17.92 -6.64 -14.77
C PRO A 54 -16.64 -6.65 -15.61
N THR A 55 -15.61 -5.91 -15.18
CA THR A 55 -14.35 -5.75 -15.91
C THR A 55 -13.23 -6.67 -15.38
N GLY A 56 -13.47 -7.42 -14.31
CA GLY A 56 -12.42 -8.16 -13.62
C GLY A 56 -11.33 -7.27 -13.02
N TYR A 57 -11.63 -5.98 -12.82
CA TYR A 57 -10.72 -5.00 -12.24
C TYR A 57 -11.39 -4.25 -11.09
N ARG A 58 -10.66 -4.06 -9.99
CA ARG A 58 -11.13 -3.35 -8.81
C ARG A 58 -10.04 -2.60 -8.11
N LEU A 59 -10.49 -1.53 -7.45
CA LEU A 59 -9.66 -0.74 -6.56
C LEU A 59 -10.22 -0.79 -5.14
N THR A 60 -9.37 -1.20 -4.20
CA THR A 60 -9.57 -1.04 -2.77
C THR A 60 -8.89 0.26 -2.35
N VAL A 61 -9.64 1.16 -1.71
CA VAL A 61 -9.06 2.36 -1.10
C VAL A 61 -8.98 2.14 0.40
N SER A 62 -7.77 2.21 0.97
CA SER A 62 -7.54 1.98 2.39
C SER A 62 -6.85 3.16 3.07
N ASP A 63 -7.15 3.34 4.36
CA ASP A 63 -6.47 4.33 5.19
C ASP A 63 -5.04 3.90 5.56
N ASN A 64 -4.36 4.75 6.33
CA ASN A 64 -2.96 4.56 6.66
C ASN A 64 -2.63 3.41 7.62
N PHE A 65 -3.62 2.81 8.29
CA PHE A 65 -3.39 1.68 9.19
C PHE A 65 -3.32 0.35 8.45
N TYR A 66 -4.06 0.24 7.35
CA TYR A 66 -4.23 -1.01 6.61
C TYR A 66 -3.41 -1.06 5.32
N THR A 67 -2.98 0.07 4.79
CA THR A 67 -2.22 0.11 3.53
C THR A 67 -0.78 -0.34 3.75
N ARG A 68 -0.41 -1.49 3.18
CA ARG A 68 0.95 -2.03 3.15
C ARG A 68 1.20 -2.75 1.84
N HIS A 69 2.45 -2.74 1.38
CA HIS A 69 2.85 -3.45 0.17
C HIS A 69 2.55 -4.96 0.26
N THR A 70 2.92 -5.59 1.37
CA THR A 70 2.63 -7.01 1.63
C THR A 70 1.14 -7.33 1.68
N PHE A 71 0.32 -6.41 2.20
CA PHE A 71 -1.13 -6.57 2.24
C PHE A 71 -1.76 -6.47 0.85
N ALA A 72 -1.33 -5.49 0.04
CA ALA A 72 -1.79 -5.34 -1.33
C ALA A 72 -1.42 -6.53 -2.21
N LYS A 73 -0.22 -7.11 -2.03
CA LYS A 73 0.17 -8.37 -2.68
C LYS A 73 -0.74 -9.53 -2.29
N ALA A 74 -1.07 -9.64 -1.01
CA ALA A 74 -1.96 -10.70 -0.53
C ALA A 74 -3.38 -10.54 -1.09
N ILE A 75 -3.93 -9.33 -1.13
CA ILE A 75 -5.23 -9.03 -1.75
C ILE A 75 -5.21 -9.45 -3.22
N LEU A 76 -4.18 -9.04 -3.95
CA LEU A 76 -4.04 -9.36 -5.37
C LEU A 76 -3.98 -10.88 -5.59
N ALA A 77 -3.22 -11.59 -4.78
CA ALA A 77 -3.11 -13.04 -4.80
C ALA A 77 -4.40 -13.76 -4.42
N PHE A 78 -5.16 -13.22 -3.46
CA PHE A 78 -6.41 -13.81 -2.95
C PHE A 78 -7.58 -13.62 -3.91
N THR A 79 -7.49 -12.64 -4.79
CA THR A 79 -8.55 -12.23 -5.73
C THR A 79 -8.18 -12.50 -7.18
N ASP A 80 -7.22 -13.41 -7.40
CA ASP A 80 -6.75 -13.83 -8.73
C ASP A 80 -6.39 -12.66 -9.66
N GLY A 81 -5.81 -11.60 -9.09
CA GLY A 81 -5.37 -10.42 -9.83
C GLY A 81 -6.42 -9.32 -10.01
N GLU A 82 -7.67 -9.53 -9.57
CA GLU A 82 -8.78 -8.58 -9.77
C GLU A 82 -8.58 -7.30 -8.95
N MET A 83 -8.17 -7.42 -7.68
CA MET A 83 -8.15 -6.29 -6.76
C MET A 83 -6.77 -5.67 -6.59
N ARG A 84 -6.72 -4.36 -6.79
CA ARG A 84 -5.60 -3.48 -6.50
C ARG A 84 -5.89 -2.64 -5.25
N THR A 85 -4.86 -2.05 -4.66
CA THR A 85 -4.94 -1.25 -3.44
C THR A 85 -4.28 0.09 -3.66
N ILE A 86 -4.99 1.15 -3.31
CA ILE A 86 -4.47 2.51 -3.15
C ILE A 86 -4.74 2.95 -1.71
N GLY A 87 -3.81 3.68 -1.11
CA GLY A 87 -4.05 4.22 0.22
C GLY A 87 -2.95 5.12 0.70
N THR A 88 -3.21 5.86 1.77
CA THR A 88 -2.13 6.51 2.52
C THR A 88 -1.39 5.49 3.36
N VAL A 89 -0.14 5.74 3.75
CA VAL A 89 0.68 4.79 4.51
C VAL A 89 1.32 5.48 5.70
N ARG A 90 1.36 4.81 6.85
CA ARG A 90 2.21 5.23 7.98
C ARG A 90 3.63 4.73 7.78
N LEU A 91 4.62 5.61 7.96
CA LEU A 91 6.04 5.28 7.81
C LEU A 91 6.49 4.09 8.66
N ASN A 92 5.96 3.94 9.88
CA ASN A 92 6.29 2.81 10.76
C ASN A 92 5.67 1.47 10.33
N LEU A 93 4.77 1.47 9.32
CA LEU A 93 4.13 0.29 8.77
C LEU A 93 4.67 -0.10 7.38
N ILE A 94 5.58 0.70 6.83
CA ILE A 94 6.33 0.33 5.62
C ILE A 94 7.26 -0.82 5.97
N ASP A 95 7.29 -1.84 5.11
CA ASP A 95 8.19 -2.96 5.28
C ASP A 95 9.65 -2.49 5.19
N LYS A 96 10.54 -3.22 5.86
CA LYS A 96 11.94 -2.82 6.00
C LYS A 96 12.69 -2.66 4.67
N TRP A 97 12.21 -3.31 3.60
CA TRP A 97 12.85 -3.29 2.28
C TRP A 97 12.48 -2.03 1.47
N ASN A 98 11.37 -1.39 1.80
CA ASN A 98 10.94 -0.13 1.18
C ASN A 98 11.17 1.09 2.06
N LYS A 99 11.42 0.88 3.36
CA LYS A 99 11.45 1.95 4.35
C LYS A 99 12.58 2.95 4.11
N MET A 100 13.78 2.50 3.77
CA MET A 100 14.96 3.38 3.65
C MET A 100 14.74 4.46 2.58
N GLU A 101 14.39 4.06 1.36
CA GLU A 101 14.22 4.98 0.23
C GLU A 101 12.96 5.84 0.38
N VAL A 102 11.90 5.33 1.01
CA VAL A 102 10.73 6.16 1.32
C VAL A 102 11.07 7.21 2.37
N GLU A 103 11.84 6.88 3.41
CA GLU A 103 12.27 7.87 4.41
C GLU A 103 13.22 8.92 3.82
N GLU A 104 14.12 8.52 2.94
CA GLU A 104 14.99 9.45 2.21
C GLU A 104 14.19 10.40 1.32
N SER A 105 13.25 9.85 0.54
CA SER A 105 12.35 10.64 -0.30
C SER A 105 11.49 11.60 0.54
N VAL A 106 10.99 11.17 1.71
CA VAL A 106 10.26 12.07 2.63
C VAL A 106 11.13 13.23 3.11
N LYS A 107 12.40 12.99 3.43
CA LYS A 107 13.35 14.06 3.80
C LYS A 107 13.64 15.01 2.63
N GLY A 108 13.65 14.53 1.39
CA GLY A 108 13.77 15.39 0.22
C GLY A 108 12.51 16.22 -0.02
N VAL A 109 11.34 15.57 -0.01
CA VAL A 109 10.05 16.19 -0.34
C VAL A 109 9.58 17.18 0.73
N VAL A 110 10.00 17.05 2.00
CA VAL A 110 9.62 18.00 3.05
C VAL A 110 10.13 19.41 2.76
N GLU A 111 11.26 19.56 2.09
CA GLU A 111 11.87 20.85 1.73
C GLU A 111 11.29 21.45 0.44
N LEU A 112 10.46 20.69 -0.29
CA LEU A 112 9.80 21.19 -1.49
C LEU A 112 8.64 22.14 -1.16
N GLU A 113 8.30 22.99 -2.13
CA GLU A 113 7.04 23.73 -2.10
C GLU A 113 5.83 22.79 -2.15
N ARG A 114 4.70 23.25 -1.60
CA ARG A 114 3.42 22.52 -1.68
C ARG A 114 3.08 22.19 -3.14
N GLY A 115 2.76 20.93 -3.39
CA GLY A 115 2.59 20.37 -4.73
C GLY A 115 3.81 19.61 -5.25
N GLY A 116 4.96 19.68 -4.56
CA GLY A 116 6.12 18.85 -4.84
C GLY A 116 5.86 17.36 -4.56
N TRP A 117 6.55 16.49 -5.29
CA TRP A 117 6.40 15.05 -5.12
C TRP A 117 7.59 14.25 -5.66
N GLU A 118 7.67 13.00 -5.21
CA GLU A 118 8.53 11.93 -5.75
C GLU A 118 7.75 10.61 -5.83
N LEU A 119 8.15 9.74 -6.75
CA LEU A 119 7.67 8.37 -6.87
C LEU A 119 8.82 7.42 -6.53
N VAL A 120 8.62 6.60 -5.50
CA VAL A 120 9.54 5.53 -5.11
C VAL A 120 8.95 4.19 -5.57
N ALA A 121 9.67 3.45 -6.39
CA ALA A 121 9.28 2.10 -6.81
C ALA A 121 9.16 1.20 -5.57
N ALA A 122 8.11 0.38 -5.47
CA ALA A 122 8.08 -0.64 -4.43
C ALA A 122 8.99 -1.81 -4.85
N VAL A 123 9.62 -2.48 -3.88
CA VAL A 123 10.44 -3.67 -4.14
C VAL A 123 9.91 -4.90 -3.45
N ASP A 124 10.12 -6.02 -4.11
CA ASP A 124 10.01 -7.37 -3.61
C ASP A 124 11.40 -7.95 -3.36
N LEU A 125 11.47 -8.97 -2.51
CA LEU A 125 12.65 -9.81 -2.42
C LEU A 125 12.73 -10.72 -3.64
N ALA A 126 13.94 -10.95 -4.13
CA ALA A 126 14.15 -11.89 -5.22
C ALA A 126 13.61 -13.29 -4.88
N PRO A 127 13.19 -14.09 -5.88
CA PRO A 127 12.82 -15.48 -5.67
C PRO A 127 13.92 -16.24 -4.91
N ASP A 128 13.51 -17.23 -4.11
CA ASP A 128 14.40 -18.09 -3.31
C ASP A 128 15.26 -17.38 -2.25
N TRP A 129 14.98 -16.11 -1.92
CA TRP A 129 15.76 -15.37 -0.91
C TRP A 129 15.85 -16.11 0.44
N LYS A 130 14.80 -16.84 0.85
CA LYS A 130 14.79 -17.63 2.09
C LYS A 130 15.84 -18.75 2.06
N LYS A 131 16.00 -19.40 0.91
CA LYS A 131 17.00 -20.46 0.69
C LYS A 131 18.40 -19.86 0.73
N LYS A 132 18.62 -18.77 -0.01
CA LYS A 132 19.89 -18.02 -0.01
C LYS A 132 20.26 -17.53 1.40
N GLU A 133 19.29 -17.03 2.17
CA GLU A 133 19.50 -16.59 3.55
C GLU A 133 19.91 -17.76 4.46
N ALA A 134 19.25 -18.92 4.32
CA ALA A 134 19.60 -20.12 5.09
C ALA A 134 21.01 -20.63 4.77
N GLU A 135 21.39 -20.63 3.49
CA GLU A 135 22.72 -20.99 3.02
C GLU A 135 23.78 -20.01 3.55
N HIS A 136 23.51 -18.70 3.49
CA HIS A 136 24.37 -17.67 4.07
C HIS A 136 24.53 -17.88 5.57
N LYS A 137 23.43 -18.02 6.33
CA LYS A 137 23.47 -18.27 7.78
C LYS A 137 24.29 -19.51 8.12
N LYS A 138 24.20 -20.58 7.32
CA LYS A 138 25.02 -21.79 7.50
C LYS A 138 26.50 -21.53 7.25
N ALA A 139 26.85 -20.77 6.20
CA ALA A 139 28.23 -20.37 5.92
C ALA A 139 28.80 -19.46 7.02
N GLN A 140 28.04 -18.46 7.49
CA GLN A 140 28.43 -17.53 8.55
C GLN A 140 28.73 -18.23 9.89
N LYS A 141 28.02 -19.32 10.22
CA LYS A 141 28.30 -20.11 11.42
C LYS A 141 29.70 -20.72 11.43
N ARG A 142 30.29 -20.99 10.26
CA ARG A 142 31.65 -21.54 10.12
C ARG A 142 32.74 -20.49 10.29
N LEU A 143 32.40 -19.20 10.20
CA LEU A 143 33.34 -18.10 10.36
C LEU A 143 33.48 -17.70 11.83
N PRO A 144 34.67 -17.24 12.26
CA PRO A 144 34.86 -16.53 13.51
C PRO A 144 33.90 -15.34 13.63
N LYS A 145 33.42 -15.06 14.84
CA LYS A 145 32.37 -14.03 15.08
C LYS A 145 32.74 -12.65 14.49
N ALA A 146 34.03 -12.28 14.53
CA ALA A 146 34.53 -11.01 14.00
C ALA A 146 34.43 -10.87 12.47
N LEU A 147 34.34 -11.98 11.74
CA LEU A 147 34.28 -12.00 10.27
C LEU A 147 32.86 -12.22 9.74
N ARG A 148 31.87 -12.33 10.63
CA ARG A 148 30.49 -12.61 10.22
C ARG A 148 29.83 -11.36 9.63
N ARG A 149 29.06 -11.55 8.56
CA ARG A 149 28.29 -10.50 7.89
C ARG A 149 26.80 -10.83 7.90
N GLU A 150 25.98 -9.79 7.95
CA GLU A 150 24.55 -9.93 7.75
C GLU A 150 24.24 -10.34 6.30
N TYR A 151 23.10 -10.99 6.10
CA TYR A 151 22.64 -11.33 4.76
C TYR A 151 21.94 -10.11 4.17
N GLU A 152 22.39 -9.67 3.00
CA GLU A 152 21.72 -8.63 2.22
C GLU A 152 21.02 -9.32 1.04
N PRO A 153 19.67 -9.38 1.02
CA PRO A 153 18.97 -9.97 -0.09
C PRO A 153 18.94 -9.04 -1.31
N ASP A 154 18.97 -9.67 -2.48
CA ASP A 154 18.64 -9.01 -3.74
C ASP A 154 17.16 -8.57 -3.72
N THR A 155 16.91 -7.34 -4.14
CA THR A 155 15.55 -6.80 -4.33
C THR A 155 15.24 -6.61 -5.81
N VAL A 156 13.97 -6.73 -6.17
CA VAL A 156 13.46 -6.52 -7.52
C VAL A 156 12.30 -5.54 -7.49
N HIS A 157 12.14 -4.72 -8.52
CA HIS A 157 11.00 -3.80 -8.59
C HIS A 157 9.69 -4.60 -8.64
N ALA A 158 8.81 -4.32 -7.70
CA ALA A 158 7.48 -4.87 -7.68
C ALA A 158 6.67 -4.30 -8.85
N LYS A 159 6.03 -5.19 -9.62
CA LYS A 159 5.33 -4.80 -10.84
C LYS A 159 4.22 -3.82 -10.52
N HIS A 160 4.17 -2.71 -11.26
CA HIS A 160 3.10 -1.71 -11.15
C HIS A 160 2.88 -1.17 -9.73
N ALA A 161 3.91 -1.19 -8.87
CA ALA A 161 3.77 -0.80 -7.48
C ALA A 161 4.77 0.25 -7.03
N GLY A 162 4.34 1.16 -6.16
CA GLY A 162 5.18 2.22 -5.64
C GLY A 162 4.52 3.09 -4.60
N TYR A 163 5.33 3.99 -4.07
CA TYR A 163 4.97 4.98 -3.07
C TYR A 163 5.08 6.38 -3.69
N ILE A 164 4.04 7.18 -3.51
CA ILE A 164 4.02 8.57 -3.95
C ILE A 164 4.17 9.43 -2.71
N ILE A 165 5.29 10.15 -2.63
CA ILE A 165 5.62 11.04 -1.53
C ILE A 165 5.21 12.42 -2.00
N PHE A 166 4.17 12.98 -1.40
CA PHE A 166 3.56 14.24 -1.85
C PHE A 166 3.65 15.30 -0.76
N LYS A 167 4.13 16.48 -1.12
CA LYS A 167 4.13 17.67 -0.27
C LYS A 167 2.77 18.36 -0.35
N ASP A 168 1.92 18.14 0.64
CA ASP A 168 0.77 19.01 0.90
C ASP A 168 1.14 20.06 1.98
N ARG A 169 0.23 20.42 2.90
CA ARG A 169 0.61 21.16 4.12
C ARG A 169 1.64 20.37 4.94
N LYS A 170 1.51 19.05 4.94
CA LYS A 170 2.49 18.08 5.45
C LYS A 170 2.83 17.09 4.34
N VAL A 171 3.92 16.36 4.50
CA VAL A 171 4.23 15.25 3.60
C VAL A 171 3.23 14.12 3.83
N VAL A 172 2.67 13.62 2.74
CA VAL A 172 1.76 12.47 2.72
C VAL A 172 2.42 11.38 1.90
N VAL A 173 2.53 10.19 2.48
CA VAL A 173 2.98 8.99 1.77
C VAL A 173 1.75 8.22 1.33
N SER A 174 1.62 8.01 0.02
CA SER A 174 0.60 7.17 -0.57
C SER A 174 1.23 5.94 -1.19
N TYR A 175 0.51 4.82 -1.24
CA TYR A 175 0.93 3.59 -1.90
C TYR A 175 -0.07 3.21 -2.97
N SER A 176 0.41 2.57 -4.03
CA SER A 176 -0.39 1.91 -5.06
C SER A 176 0.30 0.65 -5.56
N ASN A 177 -0.46 -0.43 -5.82
CA ASN A 177 -0.04 -1.52 -6.72
C ASN A 177 -0.78 -1.50 -8.07
N ASP A 178 -1.35 -0.33 -8.39
CA ASP A 178 -2.08 0.00 -9.60
C ASP A 178 -1.36 1.11 -10.39
N LEU A 179 -0.02 1.11 -10.45
CA LEU A 179 0.67 2.02 -11.36
C LEU A 179 0.47 1.54 -12.81
N SER A 180 0.40 2.46 -13.76
CA SER A 180 0.26 2.11 -15.19
C SER A 180 1.48 1.36 -15.73
N ALA A 181 2.66 1.58 -15.13
CA ALA A 181 3.92 0.93 -15.47
C ALA A 181 4.80 0.78 -14.21
N THR A 182 5.72 -0.17 -14.25
CA THR A 182 6.75 -0.34 -13.22
C THR A 182 7.83 0.73 -13.43
N PRO A 183 8.19 1.52 -12.39
CA PRO A 183 9.27 2.49 -12.50
C PRO A 183 10.60 1.85 -12.92
N SER A 184 11.35 2.54 -13.77
CA SER A 184 12.64 2.12 -14.29
C SER A 184 13.77 2.21 -13.26
N THR A 185 13.66 3.17 -12.34
CA THR A 185 14.60 3.37 -11.24
C THR A 185 13.89 3.34 -9.89
N ARG A 186 14.67 3.23 -8.82
CA ARG A 186 14.14 3.16 -7.45
C ARG A 186 13.38 4.42 -7.05
N THR A 187 13.84 5.59 -7.47
CA THR A 187 13.21 6.88 -7.19
C THR A 187 13.17 7.74 -8.45
N LEU A 188 11.99 8.27 -8.76
CA LEU A 188 11.75 9.21 -9.84
C LEU A 188 11.25 10.54 -9.27
N SER A 189 11.96 11.63 -9.56
CA SER A 189 11.63 12.96 -9.05
C SER A 189 10.70 13.74 -9.98
N ARG A 190 10.21 14.90 -9.50
CA ARG A 190 9.17 15.74 -10.12
C ARG A 190 9.31 16.06 -11.62
N PRO A 191 10.49 16.30 -12.24
CA PRO A 191 10.53 16.55 -13.69
C PRO A 191 10.31 15.28 -14.52
N SER A 192 10.20 14.11 -13.90
CA SER A 192 10.06 12.83 -14.58
C SER A 192 8.69 12.67 -15.23
N LYS A 193 8.66 12.73 -16.57
CA LYS A 193 7.49 12.34 -17.38
C LYS A 193 7.11 10.87 -17.15
N GLU A 194 8.10 10.03 -16.87
CA GLU A 194 7.88 8.63 -16.54
C GLU A 194 7.07 8.50 -15.24
N ALA A 195 7.44 9.21 -14.17
CA ALA A 195 6.69 9.14 -12.91
C ALA A 195 5.24 9.58 -13.08
N VAL A 196 5.01 10.65 -13.85
CA VAL A 196 3.66 11.10 -14.20
C VAL A 196 2.91 10.01 -14.95
N ALA A 197 3.52 9.40 -15.97
CA ALA A 197 2.91 8.32 -16.74
C ALA A 197 2.58 7.12 -15.84
N CYS A 198 3.53 6.64 -15.05
CA CYS A 198 3.38 5.56 -14.05
C CYS A 198 2.19 5.79 -13.12
N CYS A 199 1.93 7.04 -12.74
CA CYS A 199 0.85 7.39 -11.81
C CYS A 199 -0.49 7.73 -12.49
N HIS A 200 -0.71 7.32 -13.74
CA HIS A 200 -1.90 7.61 -14.55
C HIS A 200 -2.12 9.11 -14.82
N GLY A 201 -1.04 9.86 -14.95
CA GLY A 201 -1.08 11.29 -15.24
C GLY A 201 -1.28 12.16 -14.00
N LEU A 202 -1.61 13.43 -14.27
CA LEU A 202 -1.90 14.43 -13.25
C LEU A 202 -3.37 14.84 -13.31
N TYR A 203 -3.94 15.08 -12.14
CA TYR A 203 -5.31 15.54 -11.95
C TYR A 203 -5.31 16.82 -11.10
N PRO A 204 -6.13 17.83 -11.46
CA PRO A 204 -6.24 19.06 -10.68
C PRO A 204 -7.05 18.84 -9.40
N ILE A 205 -6.47 19.14 -8.24
CA ILE A 205 -7.21 19.23 -6.98
C ILE A 205 -7.19 20.66 -6.46
N GLN A 206 -8.31 21.07 -5.85
CA GLN A 206 -8.41 22.37 -5.19
C GLN A 206 -8.10 22.24 -3.70
N ARG A 207 -7.18 23.07 -3.19
CA ARG A 207 -6.82 23.10 -1.77
C ARG A 207 -6.81 24.51 -1.23
N TRP A 208 -7.25 24.65 0.03
CA TRP A 208 -7.05 25.86 0.82
C TRP A 208 -5.56 26.04 1.10
N THR A 209 -5.01 27.20 0.74
CA THR A 209 -3.57 27.48 0.88
C THR A 209 -3.21 28.17 2.17
N ASP A 210 -4.17 28.81 2.83
CA ASP A 210 -3.93 29.58 4.04
C ASP A 210 -5.15 29.54 4.97
N ASP A 211 -4.96 29.92 6.23
CA ASP A 211 -6.03 29.94 7.24
C ASP A 211 -6.84 31.25 7.25
N ARG A 212 -6.38 32.28 6.53
CA ARG A 212 -6.98 33.63 6.56
C ARG A 212 -7.96 33.94 5.43
N VAL A 213 -7.95 33.17 4.34
CA VAL A 213 -8.73 33.51 3.14
C VAL A 213 -9.36 32.26 2.52
N LEU A 214 -10.63 32.37 2.14
CA LEU A 214 -11.37 31.37 1.38
C LEU A 214 -10.92 31.34 -0.10
N HIS A 215 -9.62 31.30 -0.38
CA HIS A 215 -9.09 31.05 -1.72
C HIS A 215 -8.53 29.64 -1.83
N ARG A 216 -8.96 28.95 -2.89
CA ARG A 216 -8.44 27.63 -3.25
C ARG A 216 -7.45 27.79 -4.38
N LYS A 217 -6.26 27.19 -4.22
CA LYS A 217 -5.31 27.04 -5.31
C LYS A 217 -5.48 25.66 -5.93
N ILE A 218 -5.26 25.58 -7.24
CA ILE A 218 -5.23 24.33 -7.97
C ILE A 218 -3.82 23.75 -7.86
N PHE A 219 -3.74 22.49 -7.46
CA PHE A 219 -2.52 21.69 -7.45
C PHE A 219 -2.68 20.53 -8.42
N MET A 220 -1.72 20.36 -9.31
CA MET A 220 -1.64 19.17 -10.17
C MET A 220 -1.01 18.05 -9.36
N VAL A 221 -1.78 17.00 -9.08
CA VAL A 221 -1.33 15.84 -8.29
C VAL A 221 -1.49 14.57 -9.10
N HIS A 222 -0.77 13.53 -8.74
CA HIS A 222 -0.97 12.21 -9.34
C HIS A 222 -2.40 11.72 -9.19
N THR A 223 -2.92 11.06 -10.23
CA THR A 223 -4.28 10.52 -10.26
C THR A 223 -4.57 9.59 -9.08
N VAL A 224 -3.58 8.80 -8.64
CA VAL A 224 -3.65 7.97 -7.42
C VAL A 224 -4.06 8.78 -6.17
N ILE A 225 -3.48 9.97 -5.99
CA ILE A 225 -3.80 10.86 -4.86
C ILE A 225 -5.19 11.46 -5.03
N ALA A 226 -5.58 11.82 -6.25
CA ALA A 226 -6.89 12.36 -6.54
C ALA A 226 -8.00 11.33 -6.25
N VAL A 227 -7.83 10.08 -6.68
CA VAL A 227 -8.74 8.97 -6.40
C VAL A 227 -8.89 8.74 -4.90
N TYR A 228 -7.78 8.69 -4.15
CA TYR A 228 -7.82 8.57 -2.70
C TYR A 228 -8.62 9.71 -2.05
N ASN A 229 -8.31 10.97 -2.39
CA ASN A 229 -9.01 12.13 -1.84
C ASN A 229 -10.52 12.10 -2.15
N HIS A 230 -10.89 11.74 -3.38
CA HIS A 230 -12.30 11.66 -3.78
C HIS A 230 -13.06 10.63 -2.93
N PHE A 231 -12.46 9.46 -2.74
CA PHE A 231 -13.07 8.39 -1.95
C PHE A 231 -13.18 8.77 -0.47
N MET A 232 -12.11 9.28 0.15
CA MET A 232 -12.12 9.66 1.57
C MET A 232 -13.11 10.79 1.87
N ASN A 233 -13.21 11.79 0.98
CA ASN A 233 -14.23 12.83 1.13
C ASN A 233 -15.66 12.26 1.06
N GLY A 234 -15.87 11.20 0.26
CA GLY A 234 -17.14 10.48 0.19
C GLY A 234 -17.47 9.77 1.50
N ILE A 235 -16.49 9.08 2.10
CA ILE A 235 -16.61 8.44 3.42
C ILE A 235 -16.94 9.48 4.49
N ASP A 236 -16.17 10.58 4.57
CA ASP A 236 -16.40 11.66 5.53
C ASP A 236 -17.82 12.21 5.42
N ARG A 237 -18.34 12.37 4.19
CA ARG A 237 -19.71 12.84 3.97
C ARG A 237 -20.75 11.83 4.47
N VAL A 238 -20.55 10.54 4.22
CA VAL A 238 -21.45 9.48 4.72
C VAL A 238 -21.44 9.44 6.24
N ASP A 239 -20.26 9.54 6.86
CA ASP A 239 -20.12 9.53 8.32
C ASP A 239 -20.77 10.78 8.96
N GLN A 240 -20.61 11.94 8.33
CA GLN A 240 -21.33 13.16 8.74
C GLN A 240 -22.85 12.96 8.69
N LEU A 241 -23.39 12.44 7.58
CA LEU A 241 -24.83 12.18 7.44
C LEU A 241 -25.34 11.21 8.52
N ARG A 242 -24.61 10.12 8.75
CA ARG A 242 -24.94 9.15 9.82
C ARG A 242 -24.96 9.80 11.19
N SER A 243 -23.99 10.67 11.49
CA SER A 243 -23.93 11.36 12.78
C SER A 243 -25.12 12.29 13.01
N HIS A 244 -25.58 12.96 11.94
CA HIS A 244 -26.76 13.84 11.99
C HIS A 244 -28.07 13.06 12.12
N ASP A 245 -28.20 11.90 11.47
CA ASP A 245 -29.41 11.07 11.56
C ASP A 245 -29.55 10.40 12.93
N VAL A 246 -28.44 10.02 13.57
CA VAL A 246 -28.43 9.52 14.96
C VAL A 246 -28.84 10.63 15.93
N ALA A 247 -28.38 11.87 15.71
CA ALA A 247 -28.74 13.02 16.55
C ALA A 247 -30.20 13.49 16.39
N ARG A 248 -30.89 13.08 15.32
CA ARG A 248 -32.32 13.37 15.09
C ARG A 248 -33.27 12.31 15.66
N ASN A 249 -32.77 11.09 15.86
CA ASN A 249 -33.55 9.94 16.36
C ASN A 249 -33.24 9.60 17.83
N ALA A 250 -32.50 10.47 18.52
CA ALA A 250 -32.22 10.41 19.95
C ALA A 250 -32.95 11.56 20.67
#